data_AF-A0AAE0DSS4-F1
#
_entry.id   AF-A0AAE0DSS4-F1
#
_cell.length_a   1.000
_cell.length_b   1.000
_cell.length_c   1.000
_cell.angle_alpha   90.00
_cell.angle_beta   90.00
_cell.angle_gamma   90.00
#
_symmetry.space_group_name_H-M   'P 1'
#
loop_
_entity.id
_entity.type
_entity.pdbx_description
1 polymer ?
#
loop_
_entity_poly.entity_id
_entity_poly.type
_entity_poly.pdbx_seq_one_letter_code
_entity_poly.pdbx_strand_id
1 'polypeptide(L)'
;MEVLSKILAKRFEDSPSFKFHWRCDKIKLSHLCFADDLIMLCHGSLSSARVVKAALDEFSLLSGLHANHAKSNNFTSGVSHTINQQLINLFGYTVGSLPIRYLGIPIISSRLRLRDCSPLMDRVAGRLASWLNRGLSYAGRLQLIVSVLTSLQVFWASYLCLPKNFLNIIEQKFRSFLWREIEGDNKGAKICWSIICLPKKEGGLGIKDLSSWNKALMIRHIWILSYGTNNLWSFWIKA
;
A
#
# COMPACT_ATOMS: atom_id res chain seq x y z
N MET A 1 -12.92 -15.08 8.99
CA MET A 1 -11.94 -15.43 7.94
C MET A 1 -11.26 -16.77 8.17
N GLU A 2 -10.93 -17.19 9.40
CA GLU A 2 -10.33 -18.53 9.64
C GLU A 2 -11.14 -19.69 9.05
N VAL A 3 -12.47 -19.62 9.13
CA VAL A 3 -13.37 -20.63 8.53
C VAL A 3 -13.15 -20.73 7.02
N LEU A 4 -13.06 -19.60 6.31
CA LEU A 4 -12.75 -19.57 4.88
C LEU A 4 -11.38 -20.21 4.61
N SER A 5 -10.36 -19.88 5.41
CA SER A 5 -9.03 -20.46 5.27
C SER A 5 -9.04 -21.99 5.42
N LYS A 6 -9.82 -22.52 6.36
CA LYS A 6 -9.98 -23.98 6.56
C LYS A 6 -10.74 -24.65 5.41
N ILE A 7 -11.81 -24.02 4.91
CA ILE A 7 -12.56 -24.51 3.74
C ILE A 7 -11.62 -24.59 2.52
N LEU A 8 -10.87 -23.53 2.26
CA LEU A 8 -9.91 -23.47 1.16
C LEU A 8 -8.84 -24.57 1.29
N ALA A 9 -8.22 -24.71 2.47
CA ALA A 9 -7.21 -25.73 2.71
C ALA A 9 -7.73 -27.14 2.41
N LYS A 10 -8.92 -27.49 2.94
CA LYS A 10 -9.56 -28.77 2.68
C LYS A 10 -9.84 -28.99 1.19
N ARG A 11 -10.42 -27.99 0.51
CA ARG A 11 -10.75 -28.09 -0.92
C ARG A 11 -9.50 -28.25 -1.80
N PHE A 12 -8.39 -27.62 -1.43
CA PHE A 12 -7.12 -27.75 -2.15
C PHE A 12 -6.49 -29.13 -1.97
N GLU A 13 -6.64 -29.76 -0.81
CA GLU A 13 -6.19 -31.14 -0.57
C GLU A 13 -7.06 -32.15 -1.34
N ASP A 14 -8.38 -31.96 -1.33
CA ASP A 14 -9.34 -32.85 -2.00
C ASP A 14 -9.30 -32.75 -3.54
N SER A 15 -8.78 -31.64 -4.08
CA SER A 15 -8.83 -31.34 -5.51
C SER A 15 -7.44 -31.43 -6.16
N PRO A 16 -7.06 -32.57 -6.77
CA PRO A 16 -5.75 -32.72 -7.42
C PRO A 16 -5.55 -31.79 -8.64
N SER A 17 -6.63 -31.20 -9.14
CA SER A 17 -6.61 -30.26 -10.26
C SER A 17 -6.27 -28.81 -9.87
N PHE A 18 -6.24 -28.50 -8.57
CA PHE A 18 -5.88 -27.18 -8.06
C PHE A 18 -4.36 -27.00 -8.10
N LYS A 19 -3.93 -25.82 -8.56
CA LYS A 19 -2.53 -25.41 -8.52
C LYS A 19 -2.43 -24.01 -7.92
N PHE A 20 -1.43 -23.82 -7.07
CA PHE A 20 -1.07 -22.51 -6.56
C PHE A 20 -0.48 -21.64 -7.67
N HIS A 21 -0.51 -20.33 -7.46
CA HIS A 21 0.28 -19.43 -8.30
C HIS A 21 1.77 -19.83 -8.19
N TRP A 22 2.53 -19.83 -9.29
CA TRP A 22 3.89 -20.37 -9.34
C TRP A 22 4.85 -19.75 -8.30
N ARG A 23 4.70 -18.45 -7.98
CA ARG A 23 5.45 -17.78 -6.90
C ARG A 23 4.99 -18.09 -5.49
N CYS A 24 3.85 -18.74 -5.32
CA CYS A 24 3.20 -18.97 -4.04
C CYS A 24 3.16 -20.46 -3.66
N ASP A 25 3.50 -21.34 -4.61
CA ASP A 25 3.40 -22.80 -4.48
C ASP A 25 4.23 -23.37 -3.34
N LYS A 26 5.50 -22.94 -3.24
CA LYS A 26 6.44 -23.41 -2.20
C LYS A 26 5.94 -23.15 -0.77
N ILE A 27 5.23 -22.05 -0.56
CA ILE A 27 4.66 -21.68 0.75
C ILE A 27 3.16 -21.96 0.84
N LYS A 28 2.57 -22.58 -0.18
CA LYS A 28 1.13 -22.85 -0.32
C LYS A 28 0.25 -21.62 -0.05
N LEU A 29 0.72 -20.43 -0.47
CA LEU A 29 0.00 -19.19 -0.26
C LEU A 29 -1.16 -19.07 -1.25
N SER A 30 -2.39 -19.05 -0.74
CA SER A 30 -3.61 -18.97 -1.55
C SER A 30 -4.40 -17.68 -1.34
N HIS A 31 -4.24 -17.02 -0.20
CA HIS A 31 -5.01 -15.82 0.11
C HIS A 31 -4.30 -14.90 1.11
N LEU A 32 -4.61 -13.61 1.02
CA LEU A 32 -4.26 -12.60 2.02
C LEU A 32 -5.54 -11.93 2.49
N CYS A 33 -5.73 -11.82 3.80
CA CYS A 33 -6.93 -11.25 4.41
C CYS A 33 -6.56 -10.13 5.36
N PHE A 34 -7.31 -9.03 5.29
CA PHE A 34 -7.30 -7.99 6.30
C PHE A 34 -8.71 -7.46 6.49
N ALA A 35 -9.32 -7.72 7.64
CA ALA A 35 -10.75 -7.47 7.87
C ALA A 35 -11.62 -8.06 6.75
N ASP A 36 -12.28 -7.21 5.96
CA ASP A 36 -13.12 -7.55 4.80
C ASP A 36 -12.36 -7.57 3.46
N ASP A 37 -11.13 -7.03 3.42
CA ASP A 37 -10.30 -7.00 2.22
C ASP A 37 -9.61 -8.36 1.99
N LEU A 38 -10.04 -9.07 0.95
CA LEU A 38 -9.53 -10.39 0.54
C LEU A 38 -8.80 -10.31 -0.80
N ILE A 39 -7.57 -10.83 -0.85
CA ILE A 39 -6.85 -11.12 -2.10
C ILE A 39 -6.75 -12.64 -2.25
N MET A 40 -7.33 -13.19 -3.31
CA MET A 40 -7.20 -14.60 -3.68
C MET A 40 -6.10 -14.79 -4.73
N LEU A 41 -5.27 -15.81 -4.55
CA LEU A 41 -4.14 -16.14 -5.40
C LEU A 41 -4.23 -17.61 -5.82
N CYS A 42 -4.26 -17.89 -7.11
CA CYS A 42 -4.22 -19.24 -7.66
C CYS A 42 -3.57 -19.26 -9.04
N HIS A 43 -3.29 -20.45 -9.56
CA HIS A 43 -2.83 -20.61 -10.94
C HIS A 43 -3.90 -20.13 -11.93
N GLY A 44 -3.48 -19.49 -13.03
CA GLY A 44 -4.34 -18.93 -14.08
C GLY A 44 -5.04 -19.97 -14.97
N SER A 45 -5.52 -21.07 -14.38
CA SER A 45 -6.23 -22.16 -15.05
C SER A 45 -7.67 -22.22 -14.56
N LEU A 46 -8.59 -22.60 -15.44
CA LEU A 46 -10.00 -22.74 -15.11
C LEU A 46 -10.27 -23.79 -14.02
N SER A 47 -9.49 -24.87 -13.96
CA SER A 47 -9.61 -25.89 -12.90
C SER A 47 -9.37 -25.29 -11.51
N SER A 48 -8.24 -24.63 -11.32
CA SER A 48 -7.89 -23.99 -10.04
C SER A 48 -8.90 -22.91 -9.64
N ALA A 49 -9.35 -22.11 -10.59
CA ALA A 49 -10.34 -21.07 -10.34
C ALA A 49 -11.70 -21.63 -9.91
N ARG A 50 -12.16 -22.75 -10.47
CA ARG A 50 -13.40 -23.43 -10.05
C ARG A 50 -13.33 -23.90 -8.61
N VAL A 51 -12.19 -24.45 -8.18
CA VAL A 51 -11.99 -24.87 -6.79
C VAL A 51 -12.09 -23.67 -5.84
N VAL A 52 -11.47 -22.55 -6.19
CA VAL A 52 -11.58 -21.30 -5.42
C VAL A 52 -13.02 -20.79 -5.38
N LYS A 53 -13.72 -20.76 -6.52
CA LYS A 53 -15.12 -20.31 -6.60
C LYS A 53 -16.03 -21.19 -5.74
N ALA A 54 -15.89 -22.52 -5.82
CA ALA A 54 -16.67 -23.45 -5.01
C ALA A 54 -16.43 -23.25 -3.50
N ALA A 55 -15.18 -22.99 -3.09
CA ALA A 55 -14.86 -22.68 -1.70
C ALA A 55 -15.48 -21.36 -1.22
N LEU A 56 -15.49 -20.32 -2.08
CA LEU A 56 -16.15 -19.05 -1.78
C LEU A 56 -17.67 -19.21 -1.67
N ASP A 57 -18.27 -20.00 -2.56
CA ASP A 57 -19.71 -20.28 -2.55
C ASP A 57 -20.14 -21.06 -1.30
N GLU A 58 -19.34 -22.07 -0.91
CA GLU A 58 -19.54 -22.81 0.33
C GLU A 58 -19.43 -21.90 1.56
N PHE A 59 -18.40 -21.06 1.62
CA PHE A 59 -18.25 -20.10 2.72
C PHE A 59 -19.43 -19.11 2.75
N SER A 60 -19.89 -18.68 1.59
CA SER A 60 -21.02 -17.76 1.46
C SER A 60 -22.34 -18.40 1.94
N LEU A 61 -22.58 -19.67 1.58
CA LEU A 61 -23.72 -20.44 2.05
C LEU A 61 -23.71 -20.62 3.58
N LEU A 62 -22.54 -20.87 4.17
CA LEU A 62 -22.41 -21.11 5.61
C LEU A 62 -22.49 -19.82 6.45
N SER A 63 -21.95 -18.71 5.94
CA SER A 63 -21.82 -17.46 6.69
C SER A 63 -22.90 -16.41 6.37
N GLY A 64 -23.59 -16.55 5.23
CA GLY A 64 -24.44 -15.50 4.66
C GLY A 64 -23.67 -14.29 4.13
N LEU A 65 -22.33 -14.32 4.13
CA LEU A 65 -21.49 -13.24 3.61
C LEU A 65 -21.26 -13.44 2.11
N HIS A 66 -21.45 -12.38 1.34
CA HIS A 66 -21.26 -12.39 -0.12
C HIS A 66 -20.17 -11.40 -0.53
N ALA A 67 -19.40 -11.77 -1.55
CA ALA A 67 -18.47 -10.84 -2.18
C ALA A 67 -19.24 -9.69 -2.84
N ASN A 68 -18.79 -8.46 -2.64
CA ASN A 68 -19.40 -7.31 -3.28
C ASN A 68 -18.95 -7.24 -4.75
N HIS A 69 -19.84 -7.54 -5.68
CA HIS A 69 -19.54 -7.56 -7.11
C HIS A 69 -19.05 -6.21 -7.66
N ALA A 70 -19.49 -5.08 -7.10
CA ALA A 70 -19.08 -3.75 -7.55
C ALA A 70 -17.68 -3.35 -7.04
N LYS A 71 -17.18 -3.99 -5.99
CA LYS A 71 -15.86 -3.73 -5.41
C LYS A 71 -14.82 -4.81 -5.76
N SER A 72 -15.28 -6.00 -6.11
CA SER A 72 -14.44 -7.16 -6.42
C SER A 72 -13.97 -7.11 -7.87
N ASN A 73 -12.71 -7.43 -8.11
CA ASN A 73 -12.11 -7.38 -9.44
C ASN A 73 -11.27 -8.63 -9.71
N ASN A 74 -11.29 -9.08 -10.97
CA ASN A 74 -10.44 -10.15 -11.46
C ASN A 74 -9.16 -9.59 -12.07
N PHE A 75 -8.01 -10.14 -11.68
CA PHE A 75 -6.70 -9.82 -12.25
C PHE A 75 -6.08 -11.09 -12.81
N THR A 76 -5.69 -11.05 -14.08
CA THR A 76 -5.02 -12.16 -14.77
C THR A 76 -3.76 -11.67 -15.45
N SER A 77 -2.75 -12.52 -15.54
CA SER A 77 -1.46 -12.20 -16.16
C SER A 77 -0.89 -13.46 -16.80
N GLY A 78 -0.42 -13.35 -18.05
CA GLY A 78 0.19 -14.48 -18.78
C GLY A 78 -0.79 -15.58 -19.17
N VAL A 79 -2.08 -15.26 -19.32
CA VAL A 79 -3.16 -16.20 -19.66
C VAL A 79 -3.71 -15.86 -21.05
N SER A 80 -4.11 -16.87 -21.83
CA SER A 80 -4.73 -16.65 -23.15
C SER A 80 -6.05 -15.90 -23.03
N HIS A 81 -6.42 -15.18 -24.09
CA HIS A 81 -7.68 -14.43 -24.11
C HIS A 81 -8.90 -15.33 -23.83
N THR A 82 -8.89 -16.55 -24.39
CA THR A 82 -9.95 -17.55 -24.19
C THR A 82 -10.11 -17.96 -22.74
N ILE A 83 -9.02 -18.29 -22.04
CA ILE A 83 -9.07 -18.66 -20.62
C ILE A 83 -9.47 -17.44 -19.78
N ASN A 84 -8.98 -16.24 -20.13
CA ASN A 84 -9.34 -15.03 -19.40
C ASN A 84 -10.86 -14.78 -19.44
N GLN A 85 -11.50 -14.91 -20.61
CA GLN A 85 -12.96 -14.81 -20.73
C GLN A 85 -13.68 -15.87 -19.89
N GLN A 86 -13.19 -17.12 -19.87
CA GLN A 86 -13.76 -18.18 -19.03
C GLN A 86 -13.67 -17.86 -17.53
N LEU A 87 -12.54 -17.27 -17.09
CA LEU A 87 -12.35 -16.86 -15.69
C LEU A 87 -13.28 -15.70 -15.32
N ILE A 88 -13.45 -14.72 -16.21
CA ILE A 88 -14.38 -13.60 -16.01
C ILE A 88 -15.80 -14.13 -15.85
N ASN A 89 -16.23 -15.03 -16.74
CA ASN A 89 -17.56 -15.62 -16.71
C ASN A 89 -17.79 -16.48 -15.46
N LEU A 90 -16.75 -17.15 -14.95
CA LEU A 90 -16.84 -17.98 -13.74
C LEU A 90 -17.11 -17.17 -12.47
N PHE A 91 -16.41 -16.04 -12.31
CA PHE A 91 -16.53 -15.22 -11.10
C PHE A 91 -17.62 -14.15 -11.21
N GLY A 92 -17.89 -13.65 -12.42
CA GLY A 92 -18.83 -12.54 -12.63
C GLY A 92 -18.35 -11.21 -12.04
N TYR A 93 -17.03 -11.02 -11.91
CA TYR A 93 -16.42 -9.76 -11.48
C TYR A 93 -15.83 -9.01 -12.68
N THR A 94 -15.76 -7.69 -12.55
CA THR A 94 -15.12 -6.84 -13.55
C THR A 94 -13.62 -7.12 -13.64
N VAL A 95 -13.07 -6.99 -14.84
CA VAL A 95 -11.62 -7.07 -15.04
C VAL A 95 -10.98 -5.82 -14.44
N GLY A 96 -10.11 -6.01 -13.46
CA GLY A 96 -9.35 -4.93 -12.86
C GLY A 96 -8.07 -4.62 -13.66
N SER A 97 -7.59 -3.39 -13.54
CA SER A 97 -6.29 -2.97 -14.07
C SER A 97 -5.41 -2.42 -12.95
N LEU A 98 -4.11 -2.70 -13.03
CA LEU A 98 -3.12 -2.12 -12.12
C LEU A 98 -2.74 -0.70 -12.60
N PRO A 99 -2.46 0.25 -11.69
CA PRO A 99 -2.38 0.08 -10.24
C PRO A 99 -3.73 0.09 -9.53
N ILE A 100 -3.87 -0.72 -8.48
CA ILE A 100 -5.04 -0.70 -7.58
C ILE A 100 -4.66 -0.27 -6.19
N ARG A 101 -5.62 0.24 -5.43
CA ARG A 101 -5.41 0.65 -4.04
C ARG A 101 -5.84 -0.47 -3.09
N TYR A 102 -4.91 -0.93 -2.25
CA TYR A 102 -5.15 -1.93 -1.21
C TYR A 102 -4.61 -1.41 0.12
N LEU A 103 -5.43 -1.44 1.17
CA LEU A 103 -5.07 -0.91 2.51
C LEU A 103 -4.47 0.51 2.50
N GLY A 104 -4.90 1.34 1.55
CA GLY A 104 -4.42 2.71 1.42
C GLY A 104 -3.14 2.90 0.62
N ILE A 105 -2.54 1.83 0.08
CA ILE A 105 -1.28 1.84 -0.69
C ILE A 105 -1.55 1.35 -2.12
N PRO A 106 -0.92 1.93 -3.15
CA PRO A 106 -1.04 1.41 -4.51
C PRO A 106 -0.25 0.12 -4.67
N ILE A 107 -0.92 -0.95 -5.09
CA ILE A 107 -0.31 -2.16 -5.63
C ILE A 107 -0.02 -1.91 -7.11
N ILE A 108 1.25 -2.04 -7.49
CA ILE A 108 1.75 -1.70 -8.82
C ILE A 108 2.67 -2.84 -9.28
N SER A 109 2.59 -3.20 -10.57
CA SER A 109 3.50 -4.15 -11.21
C SER A 109 4.80 -3.52 -11.74
N SER A 110 4.91 -2.19 -11.69
CA SER A 110 6.02 -1.42 -12.24
C SER A 110 6.62 -0.47 -11.21
N ARG A 111 7.73 0.19 -11.55
CA ARG A 111 8.36 1.19 -10.71
C ARG A 111 7.36 2.33 -10.41
N LEU A 112 7.22 2.66 -9.12
CA LEU A 112 6.36 3.74 -8.64
C LEU A 112 6.69 5.06 -9.35
N ARG A 113 5.70 5.66 -10.00
CA ARG A 113 5.84 6.95 -10.68
C ARG A 113 5.19 8.05 -9.85
N LEU A 114 5.50 9.31 -10.19
CA LEU A 114 4.91 10.47 -9.54
C LEU A 114 3.36 10.46 -9.58
N ARG A 115 2.79 10.07 -10.72
CA ARG A 115 1.33 9.97 -10.91
C ARG A 115 0.65 9.00 -9.94
N ASP A 116 1.33 7.92 -9.59
CA ASP A 116 0.79 6.88 -8.69
C ASP A 116 0.79 7.38 -7.23
N CYS A 117 1.53 8.45 -6.93
CA CYS A 117 1.58 9.11 -5.64
C CYS A 117 0.54 10.24 -5.49
N SER A 118 -0.30 10.50 -6.50
CA SER A 118 -1.34 11.54 -6.44
C SER A 118 -2.26 11.41 -5.22
N PRO A 119 -2.72 10.21 -4.80
CA PRO A 119 -3.61 10.12 -3.64
C PRO A 119 -2.95 10.58 -2.34
N LEU A 120 -1.63 10.39 -2.22
CA LEU A 120 -0.87 10.88 -1.08
C LEU A 120 -0.63 12.38 -1.18
N MET A 121 -0.34 12.91 -2.37
CA MET A 121 -0.23 14.36 -2.60
C MET A 121 -1.52 15.08 -2.22
N ASP A 122 -2.67 14.55 -2.64
CA ASP A 122 -3.98 15.16 -2.39
C ASP A 122 -4.33 15.15 -0.91
N ARG A 123 -3.99 14.06 -0.19
CA ARG A 123 -4.15 14.00 1.27
C ARG A 123 -3.31 15.03 2.00
N VAL A 124 -2.03 15.16 1.62
CA VAL A 124 -1.15 16.19 2.20
C VAL A 124 -1.68 17.58 1.89
N ALA A 125 -2.06 17.84 0.63
CA ALA A 125 -2.61 19.12 0.21
C ALA A 125 -3.91 19.47 0.96
N GLY A 126 -4.84 18.51 1.10
CA GLY A 126 -6.09 18.70 1.85
C GLY A 126 -5.86 19.00 3.32
N ARG A 127 -4.91 18.31 3.98
CA ARG A 127 -4.52 18.62 5.36
C ARG A 127 -3.95 20.03 5.49
N LEU A 128 -3.00 20.39 4.62
CA LEU A 128 -2.41 21.72 4.60
C LEU A 128 -3.47 22.81 4.39
N ALA A 129 -4.36 22.65 3.40
CA ALA A 129 -5.45 23.58 3.13
C ALA A 129 -6.36 23.77 4.36
N SER A 130 -6.68 22.68 5.07
CA SER A 130 -7.53 22.74 6.27
C SER A 130 -6.91 23.51 7.46
N TRP A 131 -5.60 23.73 7.45
CA TRP A 131 -4.86 24.38 8.54
C TRP A 131 -4.42 25.80 8.22
N LEU A 132 -4.34 26.17 6.94
CA LEU A 132 -3.88 27.50 6.51
C LEU A 132 -4.72 28.65 7.09
N ASN A 133 -6.03 28.45 7.28
CA ASN A 133 -6.93 29.49 7.77
C ASN A 133 -7.09 29.53 9.29
N ARG A 134 -6.31 28.74 10.06
CA ARG A 134 -6.51 28.56 11.51
C ARG A 134 -5.63 29.45 12.40
N GLY A 135 -4.96 30.46 11.85
CA GLY A 135 -4.13 31.38 12.64
C GLY A 135 -3.00 30.69 13.44
N LEU A 136 -2.40 29.64 12.90
CA LEU A 136 -1.45 28.80 13.64
C LEU A 136 -0.11 29.50 13.88
N SER A 137 0.38 29.40 15.12
CA SER A 137 1.75 29.78 15.47
C SER A 137 2.78 28.92 14.73
N TYR A 138 4.02 29.42 14.64
CA TYR A 138 5.12 28.68 14.04
C TYR A 138 5.34 27.31 14.69
N ALA A 139 5.34 27.26 16.03
CA ALA A 139 5.46 26.02 16.79
C ALA A 139 4.30 25.05 16.51
N GLY A 140 3.07 25.55 16.39
CA GLY A 140 1.90 24.74 16.04
C GLY A 140 2.03 24.11 14.65
N ARG A 141 2.51 24.87 13.66
CA ARG A 141 2.74 24.34 12.30
C ARG A 141 3.85 23.31 12.26
N LEU A 142 4.95 23.56 12.96
CA LEU A 142 6.03 22.59 13.12
C LEU A 142 5.51 21.29 13.73
N GLN A 143 4.70 21.38 14.78
CA GLN A 143 4.12 20.21 15.43
C GLN A 143 3.22 19.40 14.48
N LEU A 144 2.40 20.07 13.65
CA LEU A 144 1.56 19.40 12.64
C LEU A 144 2.37 18.72 11.54
N ILE A 145 3.48 19.34 11.10
CA ILE A 145 4.40 18.70 10.15
C ILE A 145 4.93 17.40 10.75
N VAL A 146 5.53 17.49 11.95
CA VAL A 146 6.20 16.35 12.59
C VAL A 146 5.23 15.22 12.95
N SER A 147 4.05 15.54 13.48
CA SER A 147 3.10 14.53 13.98
C SER A 147 2.18 13.96 12.89
N VAL A 148 1.68 14.79 11.98
CA VAL A 148 0.64 14.39 11.02
C VAL A 148 1.20 14.23 9.60
N LEU A 149 1.90 15.23 9.08
CA LEU A 149 2.32 15.18 7.68
C LEU A 149 3.45 14.16 7.46
N THR A 150 4.42 14.12 8.38
CA THR A 150 5.48 13.11 8.34
C THR A 150 4.89 11.71 8.50
N SER A 151 3.90 11.48 9.38
CA SER A 151 3.33 10.14 9.56
C SER A 151 2.58 9.62 8.32
N LEU A 152 1.88 10.49 7.58
CA LEU A 152 1.28 10.13 6.28
C LEU A 152 2.31 9.64 5.27
N GLN A 153 3.45 10.35 5.17
CA GLN A 153 4.54 9.98 4.28
C GLN A 153 5.23 8.70 4.74
N VAL A 154 5.50 8.57 6.04
CA VAL A 154 6.13 7.39 6.64
C VAL A 154 5.32 6.13 6.38
N PHE A 155 3.98 6.21 6.41
CA PHE A 155 3.14 5.07 6.08
C PHE A 155 3.45 4.53 4.67
N TRP A 156 3.48 5.37 3.64
CA TRP A 156 3.81 4.93 2.27
C TRP A 156 5.29 4.55 2.13
N ALA A 157 6.18 5.37 2.67
CA ALA A 157 7.62 5.19 2.65
C ALA A 157 8.06 3.90 3.36
N SER A 158 7.22 3.30 4.20
CA SER A 158 7.49 2.04 4.89
C SER A 158 7.28 0.82 3.99
N TYR A 159 6.60 0.95 2.85
CA TYR A 159 6.32 -0.16 1.94
C TYR A 159 6.80 0.10 0.51
N LEU A 160 6.98 1.37 0.13
CA LEU A 160 7.36 1.77 -1.23
C LEU A 160 8.61 2.65 -1.23
N CYS A 161 9.47 2.41 -2.22
CA CYS A 161 10.54 3.35 -2.59
C CYS A 161 9.90 4.57 -3.28
N LEU A 162 9.83 5.70 -2.57
CA LEU A 162 9.18 6.90 -3.08
C LEU A 162 10.08 7.63 -4.08
N PRO A 163 9.56 8.15 -5.21
CA PRO A 163 10.38 8.89 -6.16
C PRO A 163 10.96 10.15 -5.54
N LYS A 164 12.24 10.44 -5.82
CA LYS A 164 12.91 11.65 -5.31
C LYS A 164 12.15 12.93 -5.66
N ASN A 165 11.62 13.03 -6.88
CA ASN A 165 10.83 14.18 -7.32
C ASN A 165 9.57 14.36 -6.46
N PHE A 166 8.90 13.26 -6.08
CA PHE A 166 7.75 13.31 -5.19
C PHE A 166 8.14 13.82 -3.80
N LEU A 167 9.24 13.30 -3.22
CA LEU A 167 9.74 13.74 -1.91
C LEU A 167 10.07 15.24 -1.91
N ASN A 168 10.74 15.73 -2.95
CA ASN A 168 11.06 17.16 -3.11
C ASN A 168 9.79 18.03 -3.14
N ILE A 169 8.73 17.60 -3.84
CA ILE A 169 7.46 18.34 -3.90
C ILE A 169 6.80 18.40 -2.51
N ILE A 170 6.85 17.31 -1.75
CA ILE A 170 6.28 17.27 -0.39
C ILE A 170 7.09 18.15 0.56
N GLU A 171 8.42 18.12 0.50
CA GLU A 171 9.28 19.01 1.28
C GLU A 171 9.05 20.47 0.94
N GLN A 172 8.85 20.81 -0.34
CA GLN A 172 8.49 22.17 -0.75
C GLN A 172 7.16 22.61 -0.12
N LYS A 173 6.16 21.72 -0.07
CA LYS A 173 4.88 21.99 0.59
C LYS A 173 5.04 22.17 2.12
N PHE A 174 5.86 21.35 2.76
CA PHE A 174 6.15 21.48 4.21
C PHE A 174 6.85 22.80 4.50
N ARG A 175 7.85 23.14 3.69
CA ARG A 175 8.60 24.40 3.77
C ARG A 175 7.69 25.60 3.59
N SER A 176 6.84 25.59 2.57
CA SER A 176 5.85 26.65 2.34
C SER A 176 4.90 26.79 3.54
N PHE A 177 4.36 25.69 4.05
CA PHE A 177 3.45 25.72 5.20
C PHE A 177 4.12 26.24 6.49
N LEU A 178 5.36 25.84 6.75
CA LEU A 178 6.09 26.27 7.93
C LEU A 178 6.34 27.78 7.93
N TRP A 179 6.74 28.35 6.79
CA TRP A 179 7.21 29.73 6.69
C TRP A 179 6.16 30.76 6.25
N ARG A 180 4.96 30.35 5.84
CA ARG A 180 3.92 31.27 5.35
C ARG A 180 3.40 32.20 6.46
N GLU A 181 3.48 33.51 6.31
CA GLU A 181 2.89 34.46 7.27
C GLU A 181 1.37 34.59 7.03
N ILE A 182 0.60 34.91 8.08
CA ILE A 182 -0.87 34.98 8.05
C ILE A 182 -1.34 36.22 7.27
N GLU A 183 -0.57 37.30 7.28
CA GLU A 183 -0.96 38.63 6.79
C GLU A 183 -0.37 39.01 5.42
N GLY A 184 -0.03 38.03 4.60
CA GLY A 184 0.22 38.30 3.18
C GLY A 184 1.53 39.04 2.90
N ASP A 185 2.66 38.38 3.17
CA ASP A 185 3.78 38.47 2.23
C ASP A 185 4.61 37.18 2.28
N ASN A 186 4.93 36.63 1.11
CA ASN A 186 5.61 35.35 1.01
C ASN A 186 7.13 35.59 1.16
N LYS A 187 7.60 35.90 2.37
CA LYS A 187 9.00 36.29 2.65
C LYS A 187 10.06 35.19 2.42
N GLY A 188 9.70 34.12 1.72
CA GLY A 188 10.58 33.00 1.49
C GLY A 188 10.93 32.25 2.78
N ALA A 189 11.60 31.13 2.64
CA ALA A 189 12.02 30.37 3.80
C ALA A 189 13.31 30.97 4.39
N LYS A 190 13.25 31.33 5.68
CA LYS A 190 14.33 32.04 6.39
C LYS A 190 15.57 31.18 6.64
N ILE A 191 15.40 29.86 6.70
CA ILE A 191 16.48 28.90 6.99
C ILE A 191 16.47 27.80 5.92
N CYS A 192 17.65 27.29 5.58
CA CYS A 192 17.79 26.14 4.69
C CYS A 192 17.11 24.89 5.26
N TRP A 193 16.42 24.14 4.40
CA TRP A 193 15.65 22.96 4.83
C TRP A 193 16.53 21.87 5.45
N SER A 194 17.76 21.68 4.95
CA SER A 194 18.71 20.71 5.50
C SER A 194 19.07 21.00 6.97
N ILE A 195 19.22 22.28 7.33
CA ILE A 195 19.52 22.71 8.70
C ILE A 195 18.31 22.46 9.61
N ILE A 196 17.09 22.76 9.12
CA ILE A 196 15.84 22.50 9.83
C ILE A 196 15.67 21.00 10.14
N CYS A 197 16.12 20.15 9.22
CA CYS A 197 16.03 18.69 9.38
C CYS A 197 17.02 18.10 10.38
N LEU A 198 17.97 18.88 10.90
CA LEU A 198 18.90 18.40 11.91
C LEU A 198 18.16 18.08 13.23
N PRO A 199 18.72 17.18 14.06
CA PRO A 199 18.25 16.96 15.42
C PRO A 199 18.19 18.28 16.22
N LYS A 200 17.25 18.38 17.16
CA LYS A 200 17.14 19.56 18.04
C LYS A 200 18.42 19.83 18.84
N LYS A 201 19.17 18.78 19.19
CA LYS A 201 20.46 18.87 19.87
C LYS A 201 21.55 19.53 19.01
N GLU A 202 21.39 19.49 17.69
CA GLU A 202 22.31 20.07 16.71
C GLU A 202 21.78 21.41 16.15
N GLY A 203 20.79 22.02 16.82
CA GLY A 203 20.22 23.31 16.41
C GLY A 203 19.14 23.25 15.32
N GLY A 204 18.73 22.05 14.89
CA GLY A 204 17.61 21.87 13.97
C GLY A 204 16.24 21.84 14.68
N LEU A 205 15.18 21.59 13.91
CA LEU A 205 13.80 21.51 14.43
C LEU A 205 13.32 20.06 14.61
N GLY A 206 14.16 19.07 14.29
CA GLY A 206 13.82 17.65 14.40
C GLY A 206 12.83 17.15 13.35
N ILE A 207 12.69 17.87 12.23
CA ILE A 207 11.98 17.37 11.05
C ILE A 207 12.88 16.31 10.40
N LYS A 208 12.32 15.17 10.00
CA LYS A 208 13.10 14.14 9.29
C LYS A 208 13.23 14.51 7.82
N ASP A 209 14.45 14.52 7.31
CA ASP A 209 14.72 14.57 5.87
C ASP A 209 14.03 13.39 5.17
N LEU A 210 13.11 13.66 4.24
CA LEU A 210 12.23 12.61 3.72
C LEU A 210 12.99 11.61 2.84
N SER A 211 14.01 12.10 2.12
CA SER A 211 14.89 11.26 1.29
C SER A 211 15.69 10.27 2.13
N SER A 212 16.37 10.76 3.17
CA SER A 212 17.15 9.92 4.09
C SER A 212 16.26 8.97 4.87
N TRP A 213 15.07 9.43 5.29
CA TRP A 213 14.13 8.57 6.00
C TRP A 213 13.52 7.48 5.11
N ASN A 214 13.21 7.76 3.84
CA ASN A 214 12.74 6.73 2.91
C ASN A 214 13.82 5.66 2.68
N LYS A 215 15.10 6.06 2.53
CA LYS A 215 16.21 5.10 2.45
C LYS A 215 16.31 4.24 3.71
N ALA A 216 16.27 4.85 4.89
CA ALA A 216 16.34 4.13 6.16
C ALA A 216 15.20 3.11 6.31
N LEU A 217 13.97 3.49 5.92
CA LEU A 217 12.82 2.58 5.93
C LEU A 217 12.94 1.42 4.93
N MET A 218 13.60 1.63 3.78
CA MET A 218 13.88 0.55 2.84
C MET A 218 14.98 -0.39 3.36
N ILE A 219 15.99 0.13 4.04
CA ILE A 219 17.03 -0.69 4.68
C ILE A 219 16.42 -1.57 5.78
N ARG A 220 15.37 -1.11 6.47
CA ARG A 220 14.63 -1.93 7.45
C ARG A 220 14.12 -3.24 6.83
N HIS A 221 13.70 -3.25 5.56
CA HIS A 221 13.26 -4.46 4.88
C HIS A 221 14.41 -5.44 4.63
N ILE A 222 15.60 -4.93 4.28
CA ILE A 222 16.81 -5.73 4.14
C ILE A 222 17.19 -6.36 5.49
N TRP A 223 17.09 -5.57 6.57
CA TRP A 223 17.29 -6.06 7.92
C TRP A 223 16.30 -7.17 8.27
N ILE A 224 15.01 -7.01 7.96
CA ILE A 224 13.99 -8.03 8.20
C ILE A 224 14.29 -9.32 7.42
N LEU A 225 14.78 -9.22 6.19
CA LEU A 225 15.15 -10.40 5.40
C LEU A 225 16.37 -11.13 5.97
N SER A 226 17.36 -10.37 6.45
CA SER A 226 18.65 -10.89 6.91
C SER A 226 18.60 -11.44 8.33
N TYR A 227 17.96 -10.70 9.25
CA TYR A 227 17.97 -10.94 10.70
C TYR A 227 16.57 -11.00 11.31
N GLY A 228 15.53 -10.66 10.55
CA GLY A 228 14.18 -10.54 11.06
C GLY A 228 13.48 -11.87 11.32
N THR A 229 12.45 -11.78 12.15
CA THR A 229 11.52 -12.86 12.52
C THR A 229 10.86 -13.51 11.30
N ASN A 230 10.57 -14.81 11.45
CA ASN A 230 9.74 -15.64 10.56
C ASN A 230 8.37 -15.01 10.25
N ASN A 231 8.30 -14.12 9.26
CA ASN A 231 7.06 -13.54 8.77
C ASN A 231 6.76 -14.02 7.34
N LEU A 232 5.48 -13.98 6.94
CA LEU A 232 5.02 -14.51 5.66
C LEU A 232 5.78 -13.94 4.46
N TRP A 233 6.07 -12.64 4.49
CA TRP A 233 6.81 -11.96 3.42
C TRP A 233 8.25 -12.47 3.29
N SER A 234 8.93 -12.70 4.41
CA SER A 234 10.28 -13.26 4.44
C SER A 234 10.31 -14.71 3.95
N PHE A 235 9.32 -15.53 4.31
CA PHE A 235 9.17 -16.88 3.78
C PHE A 235 8.91 -16.88 2.27
N TRP A 236 8.04 -15.98 1.80
CA TRP A 236 7.72 -15.86 0.39
C TRP A 236 8.93 -15.46 -0.46
N ILE A 237 9.79 -14.56 0.03
CA ILE A 237 11.00 -14.14 -0.69
C ILE A 237 12.09 -15.22 -0.69
N LYS A 238 12.24 -15.95 0.42
CA LYS A 238 13.28 -16.98 0.57
C LYS A 238 12.92 -18.29 -0.14
N ALA A 239 11.65 -18.52 -0.44
CA ALA A 239 11.14 -19.72 -1.07
C ALA A 239 11.57 -19.82 -2.54
#